data_AF-A0A9E4DAK8-F1
#
_entry.id   AF-A0A9E4DAK8-F1
#
_cell.length_a   1.000
_cell.length_b   1.000
_cell.length_c   1.000
_cell.angle_alpha   90.00
_cell.angle_beta   90.00
_cell.angle_gamma   90.00
#
_symmetry.space_group_name_H-M   'P 1'
#
loop_
_entity.id
_entity.type
_entity.pdbx_description
1 polymer ?
#
loop_
_entity_poly.entity_id
_entity_poly.type
_entity_poly.pdbx_seq_one_letter_code
_entity_poly.pdbx_strand_id
1 'polypeptide(L)'
;FDGVIISSEIGASKPDPRMFKAALELAGCEAADCLHVGDDQRCDIEGALAAGMQAYHVIRPERGLDDLIQKVRLGAFSGLHTPLR
;
A
#
# COMPACT_ATOMS: atom_id res chain seq x y z
N PHE A 1 -7.92 -11.36 -4.66
CA PHE A 1 -8.08 -9.98 -4.18
C PHE A 1 -9.45 -9.87 -3.56
N ASP A 2 -9.55 -9.26 -2.39
CA ASP A 2 -10.82 -9.07 -1.67
C ASP A 2 -11.55 -7.78 -2.08
N GLY A 3 -10.89 -6.93 -2.88
CA GLY A 3 -11.43 -5.70 -3.42
C GLY A 3 -10.56 -5.12 -4.54
N VAL A 4 -11.13 -4.24 -5.36
CA VAL A 4 -10.46 -3.52 -6.45
C VAL A 4 -10.96 -2.08 -6.47
N ILE A 5 -10.05 -1.13 -6.71
CA ILE A 5 -10.37 0.29 -6.86
C ILE A 5 -9.78 0.77 -8.17
N ILE A 6 -10.60 1.44 -8.97
CA ILE A 6 -10.20 1.93 -10.29
C ILE A 6 -10.25 3.47 -10.28
N SER A 7 -9.16 4.11 -10.71
CA SER A 7 -9.02 5.57 -10.70
C SER A 7 -10.14 6.30 -11.46
N SER A 8 -10.65 5.70 -12.54
CA SER A 8 -11.76 6.25 -13.32
C SER A 8 -13.08 6.27 -12.55
N GLU A 9 -13.29 5.33 -11.63
CA GLU A 9 -14.51 5.25 -10.80
C GLU A 9 -14.43 6.26 -9.65
N ILE A 10 -13.23 6.50 -9.11
CA ILE A 10 -12.98 7.47 -8.04
C ILE A 10 -12.86 8.91 -8.58
N GLY A 11 -12.51 9.08 -9.86
CA GLY A 11 -12.17 10.39 -10.44
C GLY A 11 -10.89 10.98 -9.86
N ALA A 12 -9.97 10.13 -9.42
CA ALA A 12 -8.69 10.48 -8.83
C ALA A 12 -7.64 9.43 -9.18
N SER A 13 -6.38 9.82 -9.29
CA SER A 13 -5.25 8.90 -9.46
C SER A 13 -4.22 9.17 -8.38
N LYS A 14 -3.44 8.16 -8.01
CA LYS A 14 -2.25 8.34 -7.18
C LYS A 14 -1.37 9.47 -7.77
N PRO A 15 -0.77 10.36 -6.95
CA PRO A 15 -0.73 10.35 -5.49
C PRO A 15 -1.91 11.06 -4.78
N ASP A 16 -3.02 11.33 -5.46
CA ASP A 16 -4.18 11.98 -4.82
C ASP A 16 -4.65 11.18 -3.59
N PRO A 17 -4.80 11.82 -2.41
CA PRO A 17 -5.15 11.13 -1.16
C PRO A 17 -6.48 10.39 -1.23
N ARG A 18 -7.39 10.77 -2.15
CA ARG A 18 -8.66 10.07 -2.35
C ARG A 18 -8.48 8.62 -2.76
N MET A 19 -7.42 8.29 -3.51
CA MET A 19 -7.13 6.91 -3.90
C MET A 19 -6.73 6.04 -2.71
N PHE A 20 -5.85 6.55 -1.84
CA PHE A 20 -5.42 5.83 -0.65
C PHE A 20 -6.53 5.71 0.38
N LYS A 21 -7.30 6.78 0.59
CA LYS A 21 -8.47 6.76 1.46
C LYS A 21 -9.49 5.71 1.02
N ALA A 22 -9.81 5.65 -0.26
CA ALA A 22 -10.72 4.62 -0.78
C ALA A 22 -10.18 3.21 -0.55
N ALA A 23 -8.86 3.00 -0.71
CA ALA A 23 -8.22 1.70 -0.44
C ALA A 23 -8.31 1.29 1.03
N LEU A 24 -8.07 2.22 1.96
CA LEU A 24 -8.20 1.98 3.39
C LEU A 24 -9.65 1.68 3.80
N GLU A 25 -10.61 2.42 3.26
CA GLU A 25 -12.04 2.20 3.49
C GLU A 25 -12.50 0.82 2.97
N LEU A 26 -12.05 0.42 1.78
CA LEU A 26 -12.37 -0.89 1.22
C LEU A 26 -11.72 -2.03 2.01
N ALA A 27 -10.49 -1.83 2.48
CA ALA A 27 -9.78 -2.81 3.31
C ALA A 27 -10.32 -2.89 4.74
N GLY A 28 -10.95 -1.83 5.24
CA GLY A 28 -11.39 -1.73 6.64
C GLY A 28 -10.22 -1.69 7.62
N CYS A 29 -9.10 -1.11 7.21
CA CYS A 29 -7.87 -1.05 7.99
C CYS A 29 -7.44 0.40 8.25
N GLU A 30 -6.76 0.61 9.38
CA GLU A 30 -6.07 1.86 9.65
C GLU A 30 -4.86 2.02 8.72
N ALA A 31 -4.49 3.26 8.39
CA ALA A 31 -3.38 3.55 7.48
C ALA A 31 -2.06 2.94 7.98
N ALA A 32 -1.79 3.05 9.29
CA ALA A 32 -0.59 2.50 9.94
C ALA A 32 -0.50 0.97 9.84
N ASP A 33 -1.64 0.31 9.64
CA ASP A 33 -1.76 -1.15 9.51
C ASP A 33 -1.84 -1.57 8.03
N CYS A 34 -1.47 -0.69 7.09
CA CYS A 34 -1.45 -0.97 5.66
C CYS A 34 -0.07 -0.75 5.02
N LEU A 35 0.31 -1.68 4.14
CA LEU A 35 1.48 -1.59 3.29
C LEU A 35 1.07 -1.40 1.82
N HIS A 36 1.42 -0.25 1.25
CA HIS A 36 1.29 -0.01 -0.19
C HIS A 36 2.52 -0.54 -0.93
N VAL A 37 2.31 -1.32 -1.99
CA VAL A 37 3.39 -1.95 -2.78
C VAL A 37 3.28 -1.45 -4.23
N GLY A 38 4.30 -0.76 -4.73
CA GLY A 38 4.29 -0.18 -6.07
C GLY A 38 5.68 0.21 -6.57
N ASP A 39 5.78 0.66 -7.81
CA ASP A 39 7.02 0.92 -8.54
C ASP A 39 7.27 2.41 -8.85
N ASP A 40 6.26 3.28 -8.73
CA ASP A 40 6.43 4.72 -8.96
C ASP A 40 6.76 5.46 -7.66
N GLN A 41 7.92 6.11 -7.62
CA GLN A 41 8.40 6.85 -6.44
C GLN A 41 7.39 7.91 -5.95
N ARG A 42 6.80 8.68 -6.86
CA ARG A 42 5.91 9.79 -6.49
C ARG A 42 4.49 9.28 -6.23
N CYS A 43 3.98 8.45 -7.13
CA CYS A 43 2.60 8.02 -7.09
C CYS A 43 2.38 6.96 -6.00
N ASP A 44 3.30 6.00 -5.84
CA ASP A 44 3.13 4.92 -4.88
C ASP A 44 3.76 5.23 -3.53
N ILE A 45 5.02 5.66 -3.51
CA ILE A 45 5.78 5.75 -2.26
C ILE A 45 5.44 7.02 -1.52
N GLU A 46 5.65 8.19 -2.14
CA GLU A 46 5.32 9.47 -1.52
C GLU A 46 3.83 9.58 -1.23
N GLY A 47 2.96 9.12 -2.14
CA GLY A 47 1.51 9.11 -1.94
C GLY A 47 1.06 8.27 -0.74
N ALA A 48 1.56 7.04 -0.61
CA ALA A 48 1.21 6.16 0.51
C ALA A 48 1.74 6.70 1.85
N LEU A 49 2.99 7.17 1.87
CA LEU A 49 3.57 7.77 3.08
C LEU A 49 2.80 9.02 3.52
N ALA A 50 2.39 9.88 2.57
CA ALA A 50 1.57 11.06 2.85
C ALA A 50 0.16 10.69 3.38
N ALA A 51 -0.36 9.52 3.00
CA ALA A 51 -1.61 8.97 3.52
C ALA A 51 -1.46 8.28 4.89
N GLY A 52 -0.26 8.26 5.48
CA GLY A 52 0.02 7.61 6.77
C GLY A 52 0.21 6.09 6.67
N MET A 53 0.36 5.56 5.46
CA MET A 53 0.62 4.14 5.22
C MET A 53 2.12 3.83 5.25
N GLN A 54 2.46 2.56 5.39
CA GLN A 54 3.78 2.06 5.04
C GLN A 54 3.87 1.87 3.51
N ALA A 55 5.07 1.96 2.96
CA ALA A 55 5.30 1.79 1.52
C ALA A 55 6.49 0.86 1.24
N TYR A 56 6.36 0.03 0.21
CA TYR A 56 7.45 -0.77 -0.33
C TYR A 56 7.64 -0.47 -1.81
N HIS A 57 8.83 0.01 -2.15
CA HIS A 57 9.23 0.33 -3.51
C HIS A 57 9.80 -0.88 -4.23
N VAL A 58 9.06 -1.34 -5.24
CA VAL A 58 9.50 -2.36 -6.17
C VAL A 58 10.38 -1.71 -7.23
N ILE A 59 11.66 -2.04 -7.25
CA ILE A 59 12.63 -1.56 -8.25
C ILE A 59 13.16 -2.80 -8.94
N ARG A 60 12.90 -2.98 -10.23
CA ARG A 60 13.27 -4.22 -10.93
C ARG A 60 14.52 -4.01 -11.79
N PRO A 61 15.47 -4.97 -11.77
CA PRO A 61 15.44 -6.26 -11.06
C PRO A 61 15.95 -6.24 -9.61
N GLU A 62 16.42 -5.10 -9.08
CA GLU A 62 17.23 -4.99 -7.87
C GLU A 62 16.48 -5.38 -6.58
N ARG A 63 15.17 -5.13 -6.54
CA ARG A 63 14.30 -5.24 -5.37
C ARG A 63 12.89 -5.65 -5.79
N GLY A 64 12.69 -6.96 -5.87
CA GLY A 64 11.41 -7.58 -6.21
C GLY A 64 10.56 -7.97 -5.00
N LEU A 65 9.56 -8.83 -5.22
CA LEU A 65 8.67 -9.32 -4.17
C LEU A 65 9.34 -10.33 -3.24
N ASP A 66 10.42 -10.99 -3.66
CA ASP A 66 11.16 -11.91 -2.79
C ASP A 66 11.80 -11.18 -1.61
N ASP A 67 12.38 -9.98 -1.84
CA ASP A 67 12.89 -9.11 -0.75
C ASP A 67 11.76 -8.65 0.17
N LEU A 68 10.59 -8.30 -0.38
CA LEU A 68 9.41 -7.95 0.41
C LEU A 68 8.99 -9.11 1.31
N ILE A 69 8.87 -10.32 0.76
CA ILE A 69 8.46 -11.50 1.52
C ILE A 69 9.45 -11.79 2.64
N GLN A 70 10.76 -11.67 2.38
CA GLN A 70 11.78 -11.82 3.43
C GLN A 70 11.61 -10.78 4.54
N LYS A 71 11.39 -9.51 4.19
CA LYS A 71 11.16 -8.42 5.16
C LYS A 71 9.91 -8.65 6.01
N VAL A 72 8.80 -9.07 5.40
CA VAL A 72 7.57 -9.41 6.12
C VAL A 72 7.82 -10.57 7.09
N ARG A 73 8.51 -11.63 6.65
CA ARG A 73 8.87 -12.78 7.52
C ARG A 73 9.76 -12.37 8.71
N LEU A 74 10.62 -11.38 8.51
CA LEU A 74 11.48 -10.82 9.55
C LEU A 74 10.76 -9.80 10.46
N GLY A 75 9.47 -9.53 10.23
CA GLY A 75 8.70 -8.58 11.02
C GLY A 75 9.01 -7.11 10.72
N ALA A 76 9.62 -6.79 9.57
CA ALA A 76 9.86 -5.39 9.18
C ALA A 76 8.56 -4.57 9.03
N PHE A 77 7.43 -5.26 8.91
CA PHE A 77 6.08 -4.72 8.90
C PHE A 77 5.19 -5.37 9.98
N SER A 78 5.78 -5.88 11.08
CA SER A 78 5.00 -6.49 12.18
C SER A 78 4.14 -5.42 12.84
N GLY A 79 2.81 -5.58 12.76
CA GLY A 79 1.85 -4.56 13.17
C GLY A 79 0.69 -4.38 12.18
N LEU A 80 0.80 -4.90 10.95
CA LEU A 80 -0.34 -5.01 10.03
C LEU A 80 -1.34 -6.06 10.61
N HIS A 81 -2.30 -5.61 11.42
CA HIS A 81 -3.30 -6.50 12.00
C HIS A 81 -4.21 -7.05 10.88
N THR A 82 -4.45 -8.36 10.88
CA THR A 82 -5.56 -8.91 10.10
C THR A 82 -6.85 -8.39 10.74
N PRO A 83 -7.77 -7.70 10.03
CA PRO A 83 -9.06 -7.41 10.60
C PRO A 83 -9.74 -8.74 10.90
N LEU A 84 -9.99 -9.00 12.18
CA LEU A 84 -10.77 -10.16 12.61
C LEU A 84 -12.13 -10.06 11.92
N ARG A 85 -12.45 -11.06 11.09
CA ARG A 85 -13.82 -11.43 10.75
C ARG A 85 -14.10 -12.81 11.33
#